data_AF-A0A9E2I4Q4-F1
#
_entry.id   AF-A0A9E2I4Q4-F1
#
_cell.length_a   1.000
_cell.length_b   1.000
_cell.length_c   1.000
_cell.angle_alpha   90.00
_cell.angle_beta   90.00
_cell.angle_gamma   90.00
#
_symmetry.space_group_name_H-M   'P 1'
#
loop_
_entity.id
_entity.type
_entity.pdbx_description
1 polymer ?
#
loop_
_entity_poly.entity_id
_entity_poly.type
_entity_poly.pdbx_seq_one_letter_code
_entity_poly.pdbx_strand_id
1 'polypeptide(L)' 'MQDAEFVETLHELEPGYQITRLRIGRGLTQAQLAELVGTKQPSIARLESGETPPSLSFLKRVAGALDAHFEIRLVPDPSP' A
#
# COMPACT_ATOMS: atom_id res chain seq x y z
N MET A 1 -28.57 1.89 6.36
CA MET A 1 -28.23 2.21 4.95
C MET A 1 -27.09 3.21 4.94
N GLN A 2 -25.94 2.86 5.51
CA GLN A 2 -24.68 3.61 5.35
C GLN A 2 -23.52 2.62 5.48
N ASP A 3 -23.57 1.50 4.78
CA ASP A 3 -22.64 0.39 5.04
C ASP A 3 -21.90 -0.09 3.78
N ALA A 4 -22.35 0.31 2.58
CA ALA A 4 -21.68 -0.04 1.33
C ALA A 4 -20.68 1.03 0.86
N GLU A 5 -21.10 2.30 0.87
CA GLU A 5 -20.28 3.43 0.43
C GLU A 5 -19.07 3.65 1.36
N PHE A 6 -19.23 3.41 2.67
CA PHE A 6 -18.17 3.53 3.68
C PHE A 6 -17.07 2.48 3.52
N VAL A 7 -17.45 1.23 3.19
CA VAL A 7 -16.49 0.12 2.98
C VAL A 7 -15.76 0.29 1.65
N GLU A 8 -16.43 0.76 0.61
CA GLU A 8 -15.81 0.98 -0.70
C GLU A 8 -14.79 2.15 -0.67
N THR A 9 -15.10 3.22 0.06
CA THR A 9 -14.16 4.33 0.30
C THR A 9 -12.92 3.88 1.10
N LEU A 10 -13.07 2.92 2.03
CA LEU A 10 -11.97 2.35 2.80
C LEU A 10 -11.00 1.54 1.92
N HIS A 11 -11.51 0.81 0.94
CA HIS A 11 -10.69 0.00 0.02
C HIS A 11 -9.82 0.84 -0.93
N GLU A 12 -10.25 2.05 -1.30
CA GLU A 12 -9.42 2.98 -2.09
C GLU A 12 -8.25 3.60 -1.30
N LEU A 13 -8.30 3.49 0.04
CA LEU A 13 -7.33 4.09 0.96
C LEU A 13 -6.30 3.08 1.53
N GLU A 14 -6.45 1.78 1.28
CA GLU A 14 -5.47 0.82 1.77
C GLU A 14 -4.13 0.91 0.99
N PRO A 15 -2.98 1.07 1.69
CA PRO A 15 -1.68 1.14 1.05
C PRO A 15 -1.38 -0.06 0.12
N GLY A 16 -1.89 -1.24 0.47
CA GLY A 16 -1.73 -2.46 -0.33
C GLY A 16 -2.36 -2.36 -1.72
N TYR A 17 -3.55 -1.78 -1.82
CA TYR A 17 -4.24 -1.58 -3.09
C TYR A 17 -3.49 -0.58 -3.98
N GLN A 18 -3.06 0.56 -3.42
CA GLN A 18 -2.31 1.59 -4.15
C GLN A 18 -0.98 1.02 -4.70
N ILE A 19 -0.28 0.24 -3.89
CA ILE A 19 0.97 -0.43 -4.27
C ILE A 19 0.72 -1.47 -5.37
N THR A 20 -0.34 -2.27 -5.26
CA THR A 20 -0.74 -3.24 -6.30
C THR A 20 -0.98 -2.55 -7.64
N ARG A 21 -1.75 -1.45 -7.63
CA ARG A 21 -2.08 -0.68 -8.84
C ARG A 21 -0.82 -0.11 -9.51
N LEU A 22 0.08 0.50 -8.72
CA LEU A 22 1.34 1.06 -9.23
C LEU A 22 2.28 -0.04 -9.77
N ARG A 23 2.37 -1.17 -9.07
CA ARG A 23 3.17 -2.32 -9.51
C ARG A 23 2.69 -2.86 -10.85
N ILE A 24 1.38 -3.10 -10.99
CA ILE A 24 0.78 -3.59 -12.23
C ILE A 24 0.94 -2.57 -13.36
N GLY A 25 0.76 -1.27 -13.07
CA GLY A 25 0.97 -0.19 -14.05
C GLY A 25 2.41 -0.13 -14.59
N ARG A 26 3.39 -0.61 -13.82
CA ARG A 26 4.79 -0.77 -14.24
C ARG A 26 5.11 -2.13 -14.89
N GLY A 27 4.13 -3.02 -15.01
CA GLY A 27 4.35 -4.37 -15.55
C GLY A 27 5.21 -5.28 -14.68
N LEU A 28 5.31 -4.99 -13.38
CA LEU A 28 6.14 -5.76 -12.45
C LEU A 28 5.35 -6.91 -11.82
N THR A 29 5.99 -8.07 -11.66
CA THR A 29 5.54 -9.12 -10.75
C THR A 29 5.84 -8.75 -9.30
N GLN A 30 5.18 -9.42 -8.33
CA GLN A 30 5.49 -9.23 -6.91
C GLN A 30 6.94 -9.62 -6.57
N ALA A 31 7.50 -10.62 -7.26
CA ALA A 31 8.89 -11.03 -7.08
C ALA A 31 9.87 -9.95 -7.55
N GLN A 32 9.63 -9.37 -8.73
CA GLN A 32 10.46 -8.27 -9.24
C GLN A 32 10.39 -7.03 -8.35
N LEU A 33 9.20 -6.67 -7.85
CA LEU A 33 9.10 -5.59 -6.87
C LEU A 33 9.87 -5.92 -5.57
N ALA A 34 9.80 -7.16 -5.11
CA ALA A 34 10.55 -7.59 -3.93
C ALA A 34 12.06 -7.46 -4.11
N GLU A 35 12.58 -7.80 -5.28
CA GLU A 35 13.99 -7.61 -5.64
C GLU A 35 14.39 -6.12 -5.61
N LEU A 36 13.59 -5.24 -6.24
CA LEU A 36 13.84 -3.79 -6.25
C LEU A 36 13.83 -3.19 -4.84
N VAL A 37 12.97 -3.69 -3.95
CA VAL A 37 12.83 -3.21 -2.57
C VAL A 37 13.90 -3.82 -1.63
N GLY A 38 14.54 -4.92 -2.04
CA GLY A 38 15.43 -5.70 -1.17
C GLY A 38 14.67 -6.46 -0.09
N THR A 39 13.59 -7.16 -0.47
CA THR A 39 12.78 -8.01 0.42
C THR A 39 12.41 -9.34 -0.26
N LYS A 40 11.58 -10.16 0.39
CA LYS A 40 11.09 -11.42 -0.15
C LYS A 40 9.70 -11.23 -0.78
N GLN A 41 9.39 -11.96 -1.85
CA GLN A 41 8.08 -11.90 -2.52
C GLN A 41 6.88 -12.06 -1.56
N PRO A 42 6.90 -12.97 -0.55
CA PRO A 42 5.80 -13.06 0.42
C PRO A 42 5.57 -11.79 1.25
N SER A 43 6.60 -10.95 1.43
CA SER A 43 6.44 -9.65 2.10
C SER A 43 5.66 -8.67 1.23
N ILE A 44 5.85 -8.68 -0.09
CA ILE A 44 5.05 -7.89 -1.04
C ILE A 44 3.63 -8.44 -1.12
N ALA A 45 3.45 -9.76 -1.17
CA ALA A 45 2.13 -10.37 -1.21
C ALA A 45 1.28 -10.00 0.02
N ARG A 46 1.86 -10.06 1.23
CA ARG A 46 1.18 -9.64 2.47
C ARG A 46 0.86 -8.15 2.53
N LEU A 47 1.74 -7.32 1.98
CA LEU A 47 1.51 -5.88 1.86
C LEU A 47 0.33 -5.61 0.93
N GLU A 48 0.29 -6.25 -0.22
CA GLU A 48 -0.77 -6.08 -1.22
C GLU A 48 -2.11 -6.66 -0.78
N SER A 49 -2.12 -7.71 0.06
CA SER A 49 -3.35 -8.29 0.61
C SER A 49 -3.92 -7.57 1.83
N GLY A 50 -3.18 -6.62 2.41
CA GLY A 50 -3.59 -5.95 3.65
C GLY A 50 -3.56 -6.84 4.91
N GLU A 51 -3.04 -8.07 4.81
CA GLU A 51 -3.08 -9.06 5.91
C GLU A 51 -2.31 -8.59 7.15
N THR A 52 -1.25 -7.81 6.95
CA THR A 52 -0.43 -7.28 8.05
C THR A 52 -0.19 -5.78 7.86
N PRO A 53 -0.43 -4.95 8.89
CA PRO A 53 -0.10 -3.54 8.85
C PRO A 53 1.40 -3.33 8.53
N PRO A 54 1.73 -2.65 7.41
CA PRO A 54 3.11 -2.41 7.05
C PRO A 54 3.72 -1.28 7.90
N SER A 55 5.04 -1.29 8.08
CA SER A 55 5.73 -0.16 8.68
C SER A 55 5.84 1.01 7.70
N LEU A 56 5.88 2.24 8.23
CA LEU A 56 6.13 3.45 7.42
C LEU A 56 7.46 3.37 6.66
N SER A 57 8.49 2.78 7.27
CA SER A 57 9.79 2.56 6.63
C SER A 57 9.71 1.60 5.44
N PHE A 58 8.83 0.60 5.51
CA PHE A 58 8.62 -0.33 4.41
C PHE A 58 7.83 0.33 3.28
N LEU A 59 6.75 1.04 3.60
CA LEU A 59 5.97 1.82 2.62
C LEU A 59 6.85 2.81 1.84
N LYS A 60 7.73 3.55 2.54
CA LYS A 60 8.66 4.48 1.91
C LYS A 60 9.63 3.80 0.93
N ARG A 61 10.15 2.61 1.26
CA ARG A 61 11.04 1.85 0.37
C ARG A 61 10.28 1.34 -0.86
N VAL A 62 9.08 0.83 -0.67
CA VAL A 62 8.23 0.34 -1.76
C VAL A 62 7.86 1.46 -2.72
N ALA A 63 7.48 2.63 -2.19
CA ALA A 63 7.22 3.82 -3.01
C ALA A 63 8.46 4.22 -3.82
N GLY A 64 9.66 4.22 -3.21
CA GLY A 64 10.91 4.49 -3.92
C GLY A 64 11.19 3.51 -5.06
N ALA A 65 10.94 2.21 -4.86
CA ALA A 65 11.09 1.19 -5.90
C ALA A 65 10.04 1.29 -7.02
N LEU A 66 8.95 2.02 -6.76
CA LEU A 66 7.87 2.28 -7.69
C LEU A 66 7.91 3.73 -8.20
N ASP A 67 9.06 4.42 -8.19
CA ASP A 67 9.24 5.86 -8.45
C ASP A 67 7.98 6.70 -8.09
N ALA A 68 7.51 6.50 -6.87
CA ALA A 68 6.31 7.11 -6.33
C ALA A 68 6.67 7.90 -5.07
N HIS A 69 5.85 8.90 -4.76
CA HIS A 69 5.98 9.67 -3.53
C HIS A 69 5.08 9.09 -2.45
N PHE A 70 5.64 8.88 -1.26
CA PHE A 70 4.91 8.45 -0.08
C PHE A 70 4.56 9.67 0.77
N GLU A 71 3.27 9.96 0.90
CA GLU A 71 2.75 11.07 1.68
C GLU A 71 1.96 10.55 2.88
N ILE A 72 2.14 11.17 4.05
CA ILE A 72 1.35 10.91 5.25
C ILE A 72 0.65 12.21 5.63
N ARG A 73 -0.65 12.11 5.91
CA ARG A 73 -1.45 13.21 6.45
C ARG A 73 -2.01 12.82 7.81
N LEU A 74 -1.69 13.62 8.82
CA LEU A 74 -2.38 13.59 10.10
C LEU A 74 -3.57 14.55 10.04
N VAL A 75 -4.72 14.11 10.54
CA VAL A 75 -5.92 14.93 10.65
C VAL A 75 -6.34 14.96 12.12
N PRO A 76 -6.94 16.07 12.60
CA PRO A 76 -7.48 16.13 13.95
C PRO A 76 -8.50 15.02 14.19
N ASP A 77 -8.49 14.42 15.38
CA ASP A 77 -9.60 13.57 15.80
C ASP A 77 -10.84 14.47 15.94
N PRO A 78 -11.94 14.19 15.22
CA PRO A 78 -13.17 14.96 15.36
C PRO A 78 -13.86 14.76 16.71
N SER A 79 -13.38 13.83 17.54
CA SER A 79 -13.89 13.59 18.91
C SER A 79 -12.91 14.16 19.96
N PRO A 80 -13.40 14.94 20.95
CA PRO A 80 -12.59 15.53 22.01
C PRO A 80 -12.08 14.52 23.04
#